data_AF-A0A6S6XRZ5-F1
#
_entry.id   AF-A0A6S6XRZ5-F1
#
_cell.length_a   1.000
_cell.length_b   1.000
_cell.length_c   1.000
_cell.angle_alpha   90.00
_cell.angle_beta   90.00
_cell.angle_gamma   90.00
#
_symmetry.space_group_name_H-M   'P 1'
#
loop_
_entity.id
_entity.type
_entity.pdbx_description
1 polymer ?
#
loop_
_entity_poly.entity_id
_entity_poly.type
_entity_poly.pdbx_seq_one_letter_code
_entity_poly.pdbx_strand_id
1 'polypeptide(L)'
;MQFFRPAKITIKELCENADINRTTFYSYYTDQYDLLHKIEDETFLWMKESISDLIGKTDREEKMKALERIFQYFLENSWHLKILMSEQGDIDFQKQMFTLIYQQCGISPSAAADVNLGVSEDYFIFVVNGSVGLLQHWLKNGINRSAKEMAETIYNMAMASQIG
;
A
#
# COMPACT_ATOMS: atom_id res chain seq x y z
N MET A 1 6.20 -9.51 -21.36
CA MET A 1 5.79 -8.53 -20.34
C MET A 1 7.04 -8.15 -19.56
N GLN A 2 7.41 -6.88 -19.60
CA GLN A 2 8.70 -6.38 -19.12
C GLN A 2 8.47 -5.68 -17.79
N PHE A 3 8.83 -6.34 -16.69
CA PHE A 3 8.73 -5.81 -15.34
C PHE A 3 9.66 -4.61 -15.17
N PHE A 4 9.19 -3.54 -14.52
CA PHE A 4 10.05 -2.45 -14.06
C PHE A 4 10.95 -3.00 -12.95
N ARG A 5 12.06 -3.61 -13.34
CA ARG A 5 13.16 -3.94 -12.43
C ARG A 5 14.08 -2.72 -12.45
N PRO A 6 14.33 -2.05 -11.30
CA PRO A 6 15.27 -0.94 -11.26
C PRO A 6 16.57 -1.37 -11.95
N ALA A 7 17.12 -0.49 -12.77
CA ALA A 7 18.36 -0.73 -13.53
C ALA A 7 19.35 -1.51 -12.66
N LYS A 8 19.64 -2.76 -13.06
CA LYS A 8 20.40 -3.81 -12.33
C LYS A 8 21.12 -3.30 -11.07
N ILE A 9 20.40 -3.15 -9.96
CA ILE A 9 21.04 -2.98 -8.65
C ILE A 9 21.80 -4.28 -8.38
N THR A 10 23.10 -4.16 -8.16
CA THR A 10 23.96 -5.31 -7.93
C THR A 10 24.06 -5.63 -6.44
N ILE A 11 24.26 -6.91 -6.12
CA ILE A 11 24.55 -7.35 -4.74
C ILE A 11 25.77 -6.61 -4.18
N LYS A 12 26.72 -6.22 -5.05
CA LYS A 12 27.87 -5.39 -4.67
C LYS A 12 27.43 -4.04 -4.11
N GLU A 13 26.61 -3.29 -4.86
CA GLU A 13 26.13 -1.98 -4.44
C GLU A 13 25.26 -2.07 -3.17
N LEU A 14 24.45 -3.13 -3.04
CA LEU A 14 23.68 -3.37 -1.82
C LEU A 14 24.59 -3.58 -0.60
N CYS A 15 25.61 -4.44 -0.74
CA CYS A 15 26.56 -4.71 0.33
C CYS A 15 27.37 -3.46 0.72
N GLU A 16 27.81 -2.67 -0.27
CA GLU A 16 28.58 -1.44 -0.04
C GLU A 16 27.74 -0.36 0.68
N ASN A 17 26.47 -0.19 0.29
CA ASN A 17 25.59 0.77 0.97
C ASN A 17 25.19 0.33 2.38
N ALA A 18 25.05 -0.97 2.63
CA ALA A 18 24.66 -1.51 3.92
C ALA A 18 25.85 -1.79 4.87
N ASP A 19 27.09 -1.54 4.43
CA ASP A 19 28.33 -1.87 5.16
C ASP A 19 28.40 -3.34 5.63
N ILE A 20 28.07 -4.27 4.72
CA ILE A 20 28.15 -5.71 4.97
C ILE A 20 28.97 -6.42 3.90
N ASN A 21 29.51 -7.58 4.22
CA ASN A 21 30.15 -8.45 3.23
C ASN A 21 29.08 -9.31 2.49
N ARG A 22 29.45 -9.81 1.30
CA ARG A 22 28.55 -10.66 0.49
C ARG A 22 28.16 -11.96 1.18
N THR A 23 29.04 -12.55 1.99
CA THR A 23 28.72 -13.76 2.76
C THR A 23 27.58 -13.49 3.73
N THR A 24 27.60 -12.35 4.43
CA THR A 24 26.49 -11.91 5.29
C THR A 24 25.22 -11.72 4.49
N PHE A 25 25.27 -11.08 3.32
CA PHE A 25 24.09 -10.94 2.45
C PHE A 25 23.49 -12.31 2.10
N TYR A 26 24.32 -13.24 1.60
CA TYR A 26 23.87 -14.56 1.18
C TYR A 26 23.41 -15.47 2.33
N SER A 27 23.72 -15.15 3.58
CA SER A 27 23.14 -15.83 4.74
C SER A 27 21.64 -15.57 4.90
N TYR A 28 21.12 -14.47 4.34
CA TYR A 28 19.72 -14.06 4.48
C TYR A 28 18.96 -14.00 3.15
N TYR A 29 19.66 -13.76 2.04
CA TYR A 29 19.05 -13.50 0.74
C TYR A 29 19.76 -14.23 -0.38
N THR A 30 19.01 -14.90 -1.25
CA THR A 30 19.57 -15.64 -2.39
C THR A 30 20.06 -14.71 -3.51
N ASP A 31 19.36 -13.60 -3.74
CA ASP A 31 19.75 -12.52 -4.66
C ASP A 31 19.05 -11.20 -4.28
N GLN A 32 19.23 -10.14 -5.10
CA GLN A 32 18.58 -8.85 -4.86
C GLN A 32 17.05 -8.87 -5.02
N TYR A 33 16.49 -9.86 -5.72
CA TYR A 33 15.04 -9.99 -5.91
C TYR A 33 14.40 -10.68 -4.71
N ASP A 34 15.07 -11.66 -4.11
CA ASP A 34 14.64 -12.26 -2.83
C ASP A 34 14.61 -11.21 -1.70
N LEU A 35 15.62 -10.32 -1.64
CA LEU A 35 15.57 -9.17 -0.73
C LEU A 35 14.35 -8.28 -1.00
N LEU A 36 14.09 -7.94 -2.26
CA LEU A 36 12.95 -7.10 -2.64
C LEU A 36 11.63 -7.76 -2.24
N HIS A 37 11.44 -9.04 -2.54
CA HIS A 37 10.23 -9.77 -2.18
C HIS A 37 10.00 -9.84 -0.67
N LYS A 38 11.06 -9.99 0.14
CA LYS A 38 10.91 -9.94 1.59
C LYS A 38 10.46 -8.56 2.09
N ILE A 39 10.98 -7.47 1.51
CA ILE A 39 10.52 -6.11 1.83
C ILE A 39 9.05 -5.92 1.43
N GLU A 40 8.64 -6.44 0.28
CA GLU A 40 7.24 -6.43 -0.17
C GLU A 40 6.34 -7.23 0.77
N ASP A 41 6.75 -8.44 1.16
CA ASP A 41 6.01 -9.30 2.09
C ASP A 41 5.83 -8.64 3.47
N GLU A 42 6.88 -8.01 4.00
CA GLU A 42 6.81 -7.22 5.24
C GLU A 42 5.82 -6.05 5.10
N THR A 43 5.84 -5.38 3.95
CA THR A 43 4.89 -4.31 3.64
C THR A 43 3.45 -4.84 3.58
N PHE A 44 3.20 -5.97 2.91
CA PHE A 44 1.87 -6.59 2.83
C PHE A 44 1.36 -7.06 4.18
N LEU A 45 2.22 -7.67 5.01
CA LEU A 45 1.85 -8.08 6.37
C LEU A 45 1.41 -6.87 7.20
N TRP A 46 2.20 -5.80 7.17
CA TRP A 46 1.88 -4.56 7.87
C TRP A 46 0.58 -3.92 7.38
N MET A 47 0.36 -3.88 6.06
CA MET A 47 -0.88 -3.35 5.47
C MET A 47 -2.09 -4.17 5.91
N LYS A 48 -1.98 -5.51 5.91
CA LYS A 48 -3.06 -6.40 6.35
C LYS A 48 -3.51 -6.08 7.76
N GLU A 49 -2.57 -5.97 8.69
CA GLU A 49 -2.85 -5.64 10.08
C GLU A 49 -3.46 -4.24 10.23
N SER A 50 -2.90 -3.25 9.52
CA SER A 50 -3.35 -1.85 9.60
C SER A 50 -4.74 -1.64 9.02
N ILE A 51 -5.05 -2.31 7.90
CA ILE A 51 -6.38 -2.27 7.28
C ILE A 51 -7.39 -3.01 8.18
N SER A 52 -7.03 -4.17 8.71
CA SER A 52 -7.89 -4.88 9.66
C SER A 52 -8.18 -4.05 10.92
N ASP A 53 -7.18 -3.34 11.46
CA ASP A 53 -7.36 -2.45 12.60
C ASP A 53 -8.32 -1.30 12.27
N LEU A 54 -8.13 -0.65 11.11
CA LEU A 54 -9.00 0.43 10.63
C LEU A 54 -10.46 -0.01 10.49
N ILE A 55 -10.71 -1.17 9.87
CA ILE A 55 -12.06 -1.72 9.67
C ILE A 55 -12.71 -2.07 11.01
N GLY A 56 -11.92 -2.56 11.97
CA GLY A 56 -12.39 -2.88 13.31
C GLY A 56 -12.77 -1.67 14.16
N LYS A 57 -12.34 -0.45 13.80
CA LYS A 57 -12.72 0.77 14.53
C LYS A 57 -14.14 1.21 14.20
N THR A 58 -14.84 1.71 15.20
CA THR A 58 -16.20 2.25 15.05
C THR A 58 -16.24 3.75 15.26
N ASP A 59 -15.43 4.26 16.19
CA ASP A 59 -15.30 5.68 16.49
C ASP A 59 -14.49 6.45 15.42
N ARG A 60 -14.85 7.71 15.21
CA ARG A 60 -14.22 8.59 14.22
C ARG A 60 -12.77 8.90 14.57
N GLU A 61 -12.47 9.19 15.83
CA GLU A 61 -11.11 9.53 16.27
C GLU A 61 -10.18 8.33 16.11
N GLU A 62 -10.66 7.13 16.47
CA GLU A 62 -9.91 5.88 16.28
C GLU A 62 -9.65 5.59 14.79
N LYS A 63 -10.66 5.73 13.92
CA LYS A 63 -10.49 5.58 12.47
C LYS A 63 -9.48 6.57 11.90
N MET A 64 -9.54 7.82 12.35
CA MET A 64 -8.61 8.86 11.90
C MET A 64 -7.17 8.51 12.31
N LYS A 65 -6.94 8.06 13.54
CA LYS A 65 -5.62 7.62 14.01
C LYS A 65 -5.09 6.43 13.22
N ALA A 66 -5.96 5.46 12.91
CA ALA A 66 -5.59 4.30 12.10
C ALA A 66 -5.22 4.72 10.66
N LEU A 67 -6.00 5.59 10.02
CA LEU A 67 -5.68 6.15 8.69
C LEU A 67 -4.37 6.96 8.71
N GLU A 68 -4.18 7.81 9.72
CA GLU A 68 -2.94 8.59 9.88
C GLU A 68 -1.73 7.66 9.99
N ARG A 69 -1.83 6.56 10.76
CA ARG A 69 -0.77 5.54 10.85
C ARG A 69 -0.46 4.89 9.51
N ILE A 70 -1.49 4.61 8.69
CA ILE A 70 -1.32 4.14 7.29
C ILE A 70 -0.49 5.12 6.49
N PHE A 71 -0.91 6.39 6.41
CA PHE A 71 -0.15 7.40 5.66
C PHE A 71 1.25 7.66 6.23
N GLN A 72 1.43 7.58 7.55
CA GLN A 72 2.71 7.75 8.21
C GLN A 72 3.70 6.64 7.82
N TYR A 73 3.24 5.39 7.74
CA TYR A 73 4.08 4.30 7.23
C TYR A 73 4.51 4.52 5.79
N PHE A 74 3.59 4.95 4.91
CA PHE A 74 3.94 5.27 3.52
C PHE A 74 4.92 6.44 3.40
N LEU A 75 4.84 7.42 4.31
CA LEU A 75 5.78 8.53 4.40
C LEU A 75 7.19 8.06 4.81
N GLU A 76 7.29 7.30 5.89
CA GLU A 76 8.56 6.76 6.42
C GLU A 76 9.25 5.82 5.42
N ASN A 77 8.46 5.11 4.62
CA ASN A 77 8.93 4.14 3.63
C ASN A 77 8.86 4.68 2.18
N SER A 78 8.70 6.00 2.02
CA SER A 78 8.40 6.63 0.73
C SER A 78 9.46 6.42 -0.35
N TRP A 79 10.73 6.23 0.03
CA TRP A 79 11.83 5.97 -0.90
C TRP A 79 11.53 4.81 -1.87
N HIS A 80 11.15 3.65 -1.36
CA HIS A 80 10.89 2.47 -2.18
C HIS A 80 9.42 2.39 -2.58
N LEU A 81 8.49 2.80 -1.70
CA LEU A 81 7.07 2.76 -2.01
C LEU A 81 6.68 3.73 -3.13
N LYS A 82 7.35 4.88 -3.27
CA LYS A 82 7.15 5.77 -4.44
C LYS A 82 7.44 5.07 -5.76
N ILE A 83 8.45 4.20 -5.79
CA ILE A 83 8.85 3.46 -7.00
C ILE A 83 7.82 2.37 -7.29
N LEU A 84 7.54 1.53 -6.30
CA LEU A 84 6.58 0.41 -6.41
C LEU A 84 5.17 0.89 -6.77
N MET A 85 4.74 2.01 -6.19
CA MET A 85 3.42 2.60 -6.40
C MET A 85 3.31 3.52 -7.62
N SER A 86 4.39 3.78 -8.37
CA SER A 86 4.35 4.66 -9.53
C SER A 86 3.53 4.08 -10.69
N GLU A 87 3.09 4.92 -11.64
CA GLU A 87 2.36 4.47 -12.84
C GLU A 87 3.15 3.44 -13.68
N GLN A 88 4.47 3.50 -13.63
CA GLN A 88 5.39 2.54 -14.27
C GLN A 88 6.04 1.60 -13.25
N GLY A 89 5.48 1.53 -12.04
CA GLY A 89 5.99 0.73 -10.93
C GLY A 89 5.71 -0.77 -11.09
N ASP A 90 5.85 -1.51 -10.00
CA ASP A 90 5.59 -2.93 -10.02
C ASP A 90 4.08 -3.21 -10.05
N ILE A 91 3.61 -3.71 -11.20
CA ILE A 91 2.20 -4.03 -11.44
C ILE A 91 1.72 -5.14 -10.51
N ASP A 92 2.57 -6.11 -10.19
CA ASP A 92 2.19 -7.24 -9.34
C ASP A 92 2.09 -6.79 -7.89
N PHE A 93 3.00 -5.93 -7.42
CA PHE A 93 2.89 -5.29 -6.11
C PHE A 93 1.56 -4.53 -5.96
N GLN A 94 1.23 -3.69 -6.93
CA GLN A 94 -0.01 -2.91 -6.90
C GLN A 94 -1.26 -3.80 -6.92
N LYS A 95 -1.28 -4.84 -7.76
CA LYS A 95 -2.38 -5.81 -7.79
C LYS A 95 -2.54 -6.57 -6.47
N GLN A 96 -1.44 -7.00 -5.86
CA GLN A 96 -1.45 -7.68 -4.58
C GLN A 96 -1.97 -6.76 -3.47
N MET A 97 -1.57 -5.48 -3.48
CA MET A 97 -2.08 -4.47 -2.55
C MET A 97 -3.60 -4.31 -2.66
N PHE A 98 -4.13 -4.12 -3.88
CA PHE A 98 -5.58 -4.03 -4.09
C PHE A 98 -6.31 -5.31 -3.65
N THR A 99 -5.76 -6.47 -4.02
CA THR A 99 -6.33 -7.77 -3.63
C THR A 99 -6.43 -7.91 -2.12
N LEU A 100 -5.37 -7.52 -1.40
CA LEU A 100 -5.33 -7.53 0.05
C LEU A 100 -6.38 -6.59 0.65
N ILE A 101 -6.48 -5.35 0.16
CA ILE A 101 -7.48 -4.38 0.65
C ILE A 101 -8.91 -4.94 0.44
N TYR A 102 -9.23 -5.44 -0.76
CA TYR A 102 -10.55 -5.99 -1.04
C TYR A 102 -10.88 -7.21 -0.17
N GLN A 103 -9.92 -8.10 0.03
CA GLN A 103 -10.09 -9.26 0.91
C GLN A 103 -10.36 -8.86 2.35
N GLN A 104 -9.64 -7.87 2.89
CA GLN A 104 -9.88 -7.38 4.25
C GLN A 104 -11.26 -6.78 4.41
N CYS A 105 -11.85 -6.25 3.34
CA CYS A 105 -13.17 -5.65 3.33
C CYS A 105 -14.29 -6.61 2.91
N GLY A 106 -13.98 -7.90 2.73
CA GLY A 106 -14.96 -8.92 2.37
C GLY A 106 -15.46 -8.84 0.92
N ILE A 107 -14.76 -8.13 0.05
CA ILE A 107 -15.09 -8.02 -1.38
C ILE A 107 -14.30 -9.07 -2.13
N SER A 108 -15.03 -9.99 -2.77
CA SER A 108 -14.45 -11.05 -3.59
C SER A 108 -14.83 -10.83 -5.05
N PRO A 109 -13.86 -10.66 -5.96
CA PRO A 109 -14.11 -10.61 -7.40
C PRO A 109 -14.77 -11.87 -7.98
N SER A 110 -14.83 -12.96 -7.20
CA SER A 110 -15.33 -14.29 -7.63
C SER A 110 -16.64 -14.72 -6.98
N ALA A 111 -17.18 -13.92 -6.05
CA ALA A 111 -18.47 -14.23 -5.43
C ALA A 111 -19.59 -13.78 -6.37
N ALA A 112 -19.99 -14.69 -7.26
CA ALA A 112 -21.24 -14.55 -7.98
C ALA A 112 -22.39 -14.37 -6.97
N ALA A 113 -23.03 -13.21 -7.04
CA ALA A 113 -24.41 -12.96 -6.66
C ALA A 113 -24.91 -13.63 -5.38
N ASP A 114 -24.75 -12.95 -4.24
CA ASP A 114 -25.75 -13.05 -3.18
C ASP A 114 -26.07 -11.67 -2.59
N VAL A 115 -27.23 -11.17 -3.04
CA VAL A 115 -28.21 -10.27 -2.39
C VAL A 115 -27.73 -8.91 -1.83
N ASN A 116 -28.12 -7.84 -2.52
CA ASN A 116 -28.22 -6.45 -2.02
C ASN A 116 -26.93 -5.68 -1.65
N LEU A 117 -25.80 -5.94 -2.32
CA LEU A 117 -24.55 -5.21 -2.07
C LEU A 117 -24.14 -4.18 -3.14
N GLY A 118 -24.81 -4.09 -4.29
CA GLY A 118 -24.31 -3.33 -5.45
C GLY A 118 -23.92 -1.86 -5.17
N VAL A 119 -24.74 -1.10 -4.45
CA VAL A 119 -24.41 0.30 -4.08
C VAL A 119 -23.28 0.35 -3.04
N SER A 120 -23.16 -0.65 -2.16
CA SER A 120 -22.10 -0.72 -1.15
C SER A 120 -20.76 -1.18 -1.73
N GLU A 121 -20.78 -2.05 -2.75
CA GLU A 121 -19.58 -2.58 -3.42
C GLU A 121 -18.97 -1.54 -4.35
N ASP A 122 -19.76 -0.93 -5.25
CA ASP A 122 -19.27 0.13 -6.15
C ASP A 122 -18.72 1.33 -5.36
N TYR A 123 -19.41 1.71 -4.27
CA TYR A 123 -18.94 2.73 -3.34
C TYR A 123 -17.59 2.34 -2.72
N PHE A 124 -17.45 1.10 -2.27
CA PHE A 124 -16.20 0.66 -1.66
C PHE A 124 -15.05 0.62 -2.67
N ILE A 125 -15.31 0.10 -3.87
CA ILE A 125 -14.36 0.13 -5.00
C ILE A 125 -13.92 1.58 -5.25
N PHE A 126 -14.86 2.52 -5.33
CA PHE A 126 -14.54 3.94 -5.52
C PHE A 126 -13.66 4.49 -4.38
N VAL A 127 -14.01 4.24 -3.12
CA VAL A 127 -13.25 4.72 -1.96
C VAL A 127 -11.83 4.17 -1.96
N VAL A 128 -11.63 2.87 -2.23
CA VAL A 128 -10.30 2.27 -2.27
C VAL A 128 -9.48 2.79 -3.44
N ASN A 129 -10.04 2.84 -4.64
CA ASN A 129 -9.32 3.35 -5.81
C ASN A 129 -8.98 4.83 -5.66
N GLY A 130 -9.91 5.64 -5.13
CA GLY A 130 -9.67 7.04 -4.82
C GLY A 130 -8.59 7.23 -3.75
N SER A 131 -8.59 6.39 -2.71
CA SER A 131 -7.58 6.42 -1.64
C SER A 131 -6.19 6.06 -2.14
N VAL A 132 -6.08 4.97 -2.89
CA VAL A 132 -4.81 4.54 -3.49
C VAL A 132 -4.31 5.56 -4.51
N GLY A 133 -5.19 6.07 -5.37
CA GLY A 133 -4.81 7.09 -6.35
C GLY A 133 -4.29 8.38 -5.70
N LEU A 134 -4.92 8.81 -4.60
CA LEU A 134 -4.45 9.98 -3.85
C LEU A 134 -3.11 9.72 -3.17
N LEU A 135 -2.90 8.53 -2.61
CA LEU A 135 -1.63 8.10 -2.04
C LEU A 135 -0.51 8.08 -3.10
N GLN A 136 -0.76 7.50 -4.27
CA GLN A 136 0.17 7.49 -5.41
C GLN A 136 0.54 8.92 -5.82
N HIS A 137 -0.45 9.81 -5.93
CA HIS A 137 -0.24 11.21 -6.26
C HIS A 137 0.61 11.93 -5.20
N TRP A 138 0.36 11.68 -3.91
CA TRP A 138 1.12 12.28 -2.81
C TRP A 138 2.59 11.83 -2.79
N LEU A 139 2.84 10.53 -2.97
CA LEU A 139 4.20 9.97 -3.08
C LEU A 139 4.93 10.51 -4.32
N LYS A 140 4.24 10.63 -5.46
CA LYS A 140 4.80 11.14 -6.71
C LYS A 140 5.27 12.60 -6.58
N ASN A 141 4.42 13.46 -6.00
CA ASN A 141 4.59 14.91 -5.96
C ASN A 141 5.38 15.44 -4.74
N GLY A 142 6.17 14.58 -4.09
CA GLY A 142 7.16 15.00 -3.10
C GLY A 142 6.60 15.30 -1.71
N ILE A 143 5.46 14.71 -1.35
CA ILE A 143 4.92 14.73 0.03
C ILE A 143 4.80 16.16 0.57
N ASN A 144 3.85 16.90 0.01
CA ASN A 144 3.60 18.31 0.33
C ASN A 144 2.60 18.54 1.48
N ARG A 145 2.13 17.46 2.11
CA ARG A 145 1.13 17.45 3.18
C ARG A 145 1.54 16.41 4.21
N SER A 146 1.16 16.60 5.47
CA SER A 146 1.37 15.62 6.53
C SER A 146 0.51 14.36 6.36
N ALA A 147 0.90 13.26 7.00
CA ALA A 147 0.11 12.03 7.03
C ALA A 147 -1.31 12.26 7.56
N LYS A 148 -1.43 13.11 8.59
CA LYS A 148 -2.71 13.52 9.16
C LYS A 148 -3.62 14.23 8.16
N GLU A 149 -3.09 15.20 7.42
CA GLU A 149 -3.88 15.93 6.40
C GLU A 149 -4.38 15.00 5.28
N MET A 150 -3.60 13.99 4.93
CA MET A 150 -3.99 12.97 3.95
C MET A 150 -5.09 12.07 4.50
N ALA A 151 -4.95 11.60 5.74
CA ALA A 151 -5.97 10.83 6.45
C ALA A 151 -7.30 11.59 6.54
N GLU A 152 -7.25 12.87 6.93
CA GLU A 152 -8.43 13.74 7.01
C GLU A 152 -9.10 13.91 5.64
N THR A 153 -8.30 14.08 4.58
CA THR A 153 -8.81 14.22 3.21
C THR A 153 -9.56 12.97 2.77
N ILE A 154 -8.97 11.78 2.93
CA ILE A 154 -9.61 10.51 2.57
C ILE A 154 -10.86 10.26 3.39
N TYR A 155 -10.79 10.47 4.70
CA TYR A 155 -11.94 10.28 5.57
C TYR A 155 -13.12 11.18 5.16
N ASN A 156 -12.86 12.46 4.91
CA ASN A 156 -13.89 13.41 4.51
C ASN A 156 -14.46 13.08 3.13
N MET A 157 -13.62 12.68 2.17
CA MET A 157 -14.08 12.28 0.83
C MET A 157 -14.97 11.03 0.89
N ALA A 158 -14.57 10.01 1.64
CA ALA A 158 -15.37 8.79 1.81
C ALA A 158 -16.73 9.12 2.46
N MET A 159 -16.76 9.93 3.52
CA MET A 159 -18.02 10.28 4.19
C MET A 159 -18.92 11.21 3.36
N ALA A 160 -18.35 12.12 2.56
CA ALA A 160 -19.12 13.01 1.70
C ALA A 160 -19.90 12.24 0.61
N SER A 161 -19.33 11.13 0.11
CA SER A 161 -20.00 10.26 -0.87
C SER A 161 -21.20 9.47 -0.32
N GLN A 162 -21.50 9.53 0.98
CA GLN A 162 -22.68 8.90 1.58
C GLN A 162 -23.92 9.82 1.64
N ILE A 163 -23.78 11.10 1.26
CA ILE A 163 -24.83 12.14 1.41
C ILE A 163 -25.44 12.52 0.04
N GLY A 164 -25.29 11.65 -0.96
CA GLY A 164 -25.83 11.82 -2.32
C GLY A 164 -27.12 11.04 -2.53
#